data_AF-A0A9P6QKX6-F1
#
_entry.id   AF-A0A9P6QKX6-F1
#
_cell.length_a   1.000
_cell.length_b   1.000
_cell.length_c   1.000
_cell.angle_alpha   90.00
_cell.angle_beta   90.00
_cell.angle_gamma   90.00
#
_symmetry.space_group_name_H-M   'P 1'
#
loop_
_entity.id
_entity.type
_entity.pdbx_description
1 polymer ?
#
loop_
_entity_poly.entity_id
_entity_poly.type
_entity_poly.pdbx_seq_one_letter_code
_entity_poly.pdbx_strand_id
1 'polypeptide(L)'
;MADYESVGGGALKFRGGGGVTKKKKKKMDPSKVKAAMDDREGSPATSSKPVRVLEKTPAQLKFEEVQRKRQEEKVLKSAMKSHKEKVAELNKKLEEMTEHYDIPKVGPG
;
A
#
# COMPACT_ATOMS: atom_id res chain seq x y z
N MET A 1 37.05 2.09 -25.29
CA MET A 1 36.69 2.29 -23.87
C MET A 1 37.33 3.59 -23.39
N ALA A 2 36.77 4.73 -23.77
CA ALA A 2 37.28 6.06 -23.39
C ALA A 2 36.15 6.96 -22.80
N ASP A 3 35.01 6.37 -22.47
CA ASP A 3 33.77 7.09 -22.18
C ASP A 3 33.61 7.52 -20.72
N TYR A 4 34.66 7.41 -19.89
CA TYR A 4 34.58 7.62 -18.43
C TYR A 4 35.60 8.62 -17.85
N GLU A 5 36.27 9.42 -18.68
CA GLU A 5 37.37 10.28 -18.23
C GLU A 5 36.94 11.69 -17.79
N SER A 6 35.64 12.01 -17.80
CA SER A 6 35.14 13.32 -17.35
C SER A 6 33.96 13.16 -16.39
N VAL A 7 34.26 12.89 -15.12
CA VAL A 7 33.32 13.07 -14.02
C VAL A 7 33.82 14.23 -13.17
N GLY A 8 33.34 15.43 -13.47
CA GLY A 8 33.63 16.64 -12.72
C GLY A 8 33.22 16.48 -11.25
N GLY A 9 34.21 16.39 -10.36
CA GLY A 9 34.04 16.19 -8.91
C GLY A 9 33.54 17.43 -8.17
N GLY A 10 32.31 17.88 -8.47
CA GLY A 10 31.65 18.97 -7.77
C GLY A 10 30.44 18.50 -6.96
N ALA A 11 30.36 18.91 -5.69
CA ALA A 11 29.19 18.62 -4.85
C ALA A 11 27.90 19.20 -5.46
N LEU A 12 26.83 18.38 -5.49
CA LEU A 12 25.55 18.71 -6.10
C LEU A 12 24.84 19.82 -5.30
N LYS A 13 24.77 21.02 -5.89
CA LYS A 13 24.14 22.20 -5.28
C LYS A 13 22.65 22.20 -5.63
N PHE A 14 21.79 21.82 -4.68
CA PHE A 14 20.34 21.96 -4.87
C PHE A 14 19.94 23.44 -4.76
N ARG A 15 19.44 24.03 -5.84
CA ARG A 15 18.86 25.37 -5.81
C ARG A 15 17.55 25.31 -5.02
N GLY A 16 17.59 25.79 -3.78
CA GLY A 16 16.49 25.75 -2.81
C GLY A 16 16.77 25.01 -1.49
N GLY A 17 18.01 24.51 -1.28
CA GLY A 17 18.39 23.77 -0.08
C GLY A 17 18.56 24.63 1.18
N GLY A 18 17.45 25.07 1.77
CA GLY A 18 17.43 25.52 3.16
C GLY A 18 17.60 24.31 4.09
N GLY A 19 18.61 24.36 4.97
CA GLY A 19 18.96 23.28 5.88
C GLY A 19 17.76 22.74 6.67
N VAL A 20 17.69 21.41 6.81
CA VAL A 20 16.65 20.74 7.59
C VAL A 20 16.83 21.07 9.07
N THR A 21 16.13 22.09 9.54
CA THR A 21 15.91 22.29 10.98
C THR A 21 14.81 21.32 11.42
N LYS A 22 15.12 20.47 12.41
CA LYS A 22 14.12 19.55 13.02
C LYS A 22 12.97 20.39 13.59
N LYS A 23 11.86 20.47 12.85
CA LYS A 23 10.62 21.10 13.34
C LYS A 23 10.04 20.27 14.48
N LYS A 24 9.88 20.92 15.64
CA LYS A 24 9.17 20.41 16.82
C LYS A 24 7.75 19.99 16.41
N LYS A 25 7.33 18.75 16.73
CA LYS A 25 5.99 18.23 16.43
C LYS A 25 4.92 19.14 17.04
N LYS A 26 4.15 19.83 16.21
CA LYS A 26 2.90 20.48 16.61
C LYS A 26 1.82 19.39 16.65
N LYS A 27 1.14 19.20 17.78
CA LYS A 27 -0.01 18.29 17.87
C LYS A 27 -1.10 18.80 16.91
N MET A 28 -1.57 17.94 16.01
CA MET A 28 -2.72 18.24 15.16
C MET A 28 -4.00 17.98 15.93
N ASP A 29 -4.94 18.92 15.87
CA ASP A 29 -6.28 18.77 16.42
C ASP A 29 -7.04 17.63 15.71
N PRO A 30 -7.64 16.68 16.45
CA PRO A 30 -8.33 15.52 15.89
C PRO A 30 -9.64 15.86 15.15
N SER A 31 -10.10 17.11 15.22
CA SER A 31 -11.33 17.58 14.57
C SER A 31 -11.21 17.69 13.04
N LYS A 32 -10.01 17.80 12.48
CA LYS A 32 -9.81 17.97 11.03
C LYS A 32 -9.70 16.65 10.25
N VAL A 33 -9.53 15.53 10.95
CA VAL A 33 -9.42 14.19 10.34
C VAL A 33 -10.79 13.53 10.16
N LYS A 34 -11.77 13.90 10.98
CA LYS A 34 -13.14 13.35 10.91
C LYS A 34 -13.94 13.83 9.69
N ALA A 35 -13.59 14.98 9.11
CA ALA A 35 -14.28 15.50 7.92
C ALA A 35 -13.93 14.77 6.61
N ALA A 36 -12.93 13.87 6.61
CA ALA A 36 -12.51 13.14 5.41
C ALA A 36 -13.01 11.69 5.34
N MET A 37 -13.67 11.17 6.39
CA MET A 37 -14.12 9.78 6.47
C MET A 37 -15.64 9.58 6.41
N ASP A 38 -16.44 10.65 6.39
CA ASP A 38 -17.90 10.56 6.55
C ASP A 38 -18.71 10.55 5.23
N ASP A 39 -18.06 10.65 4.07
CA ASP A 39 -18.76 10.76 2.77
C ASP A 39 -18.89 9.41 2.02
N ARG A 40 -18.94 8.27 2.74
CA ARG A 40 -18.93 6.96 2.06
C ARG A 40 -19.92 5.90 2.53
N GLU A 41 -21.00 6.23 3.21
CA GLU A 41 -22.18 5.36 3.27
C GLU A 41 -23.52 6.12 3.23
N GLY A 42 -24.23 5.97 2.11
CA GLY A 42 -25.70 5.89 2.03
C GLY A 42 -26.58 7.10 2.38
N SER A 43 -26.93 7.93 1.39
CA SER A 43 -28.30 8.50 1.28
C SER A 43 -28.56 9.12 -0.12
N PRO A 44 -29.71 8.87 -0.77
CA PRO A 44 -30.07 9.46 -2.05
C PRO A 44 -30.76 10.81 -1.84
N ALA A 45 -30.01 11.91 -1.85
CA ALA A 45 -30.61 13.24 -1.89
C ALA A 45 -29.70 14.22 -2.65
N THR A 46 -30.18 14.60 -3.82
CA THR A 46 -29.97 15.87 -4.53
C THR A 46 -29.04 16.87 -3.82
N SER A 47 -27.77 16.92 -4.22
CA SER A 47 -26.98 18.16 -4.12
C SER A 47 -26.06 18.28 -5.32
N SER A 48 -26.38 19.25 -6.17
CA SER A 48 -25.67 19.64 -7.38
C SER A 48 -24.32 20.27 -7.07
N LYS A 49 -23.40 19.51 -6.46
CA LYS A 49 -21.98 19.86 -6.45
C LYS A 49 -21.44 19.48 -7.83
N PRO A 50 -20.78 20.37 -8.59
CA PRO A 50 -20.18 19.97 -9.85
C PRO A 50 -19.17 18.87 -9.53
N VAL A 51 -19.47 17.64 -9.98
CA VAL A 51 -18.53 16.53 -9.96
C VAL A 51 -17.35 17.03 -10.78
N ARG A 52 -16.30 17.48 -10.11
CA ARG A 52 -15.03 17.76 -10.76
C ARG A 52 -14.57 16.40 -11.26
N VAL A 53 -14.86 16.11 -12.53
CA VAL A 53 -14.29 14.98 -13.24
C VAL A 53 -12.80 15.30 -13.32
N LEU A 54 -12.07 14.89 -12.29
CA LEU A 54 -10.62 14.87 -12.36
C LEU A 54 -10.29 13.85 -13.45
N GLU A 55 -9.92 14.35 -14.62
CA GLU A 55 -9.43 13.50 -15.70
C GLU A 55 -8.23 12.72 -15.18
N LYS A 56 -8.38 11.40 -15.17
CA LYS A 56 -7.35 10.51 -14.65
C LYS A 56 -6.14 10.59 -15.56
N THR A 57 -4.96 10.66 -14.95
CA THR A 57 -3.71 10.60 -15.72
C THR A 57 -3.59 9.22 -16.38
N PRO A 58 -2.84 9.09 -17.49
CA PRO A 58 -2.64 7.79 -18.16
C PRO A 58 -2.04 6.73 -17.21
N ALA A 59 -1.24 7.14 -16.23
CA ALA A 59 -0.73 6.25 -15.19
C ALA A 59 -1.82 5.75 -14.24
N GLN A 60 -2.76 6.63 -13.85
CA GLN A 60 -3.89 6.27 -12.99
C GLN A 60 -4.85 5.31 -13.71
N LEU A 61 -5.14 5.55 -15.00
CA LEU A 61 -5.98 4.67 -15.81
C LEU A 61 -5.40 3.24 -15.87
N LYS A 62 -4.10 3.12 -16.18
CA LYS A 62 -3.41 1.82 -16.20
C LYS A 62 -3.43 1.13 -14.83
N PHE A 63 -3.23 1.87 -13.75
CA PHE A 63 -3.29 1.31 -12.40
C PHE A 63 -4.68 0.77 -12.07
N GLU A 64 -5.73 1.51 -12.41
CA GLU A 64 -7.11 1.07 -12.20
C GLU A 64 -7.47 -0.16 -13.01
N GLU A 65 -7.03 -0.25 -14.27
CA GLU A 65 -7.22 -1.46 -15.08
C GLU A 65 -6.56 -2.69 -14.43
N VAL A 66 -5.32 -2.54 -13.96
CA VAL A 66 -4.61 -3.61 -13.25
C VAL A 66 -5.32 -3.96 -11.94
N GLN A 67 -5.77 -2.96 -11.20
CA GLN A 67 -6.51 -3.16 -9.96
C GLN A 67 -7.83 -3.90 -10.21
N ARG A 68 -8.57 -3.52 -11.26
CA ARG A 68 -9.83 -4.16 -11.66
C ARG A 68 -9.60 -5.63 -12.00
N LYS A 69 -8.58 -5.93 -12.82
CA LYS A 69 -8.19 -7.32 -13.15
C LYS A 69 -7.87 -8.14 -11.89
N ARG A 70 -7.07 -7.59 -10.96
CA ARG A 70 -6.74 -8.27 -9.70
C ARG A 70 -7.96 -8.47 -8.80
N GLN A 71 -8.89 -7.52 -8.79
CA GLN A 71 -10.14 -7.64 -8.03
C GLN A 71 -11.02 -8.74 -8.60
N GLU A 72 -11.18 -8.80 -9.93
CA GLU A 72 -11.91 -9.87 -10.61
C GLU A 72 -11.33 -11.25 -10.25
N GLU A 73 -10.00 -11.42 -10.33
CA GLU A 73 -9.34 -12.66 -9.91
C GLU A 73 -9.56 -12.99 -8.44
N LYS A 74 -9.48 -11.99 -7.55
CA LYS A 74 -9.69 -12.18 -6.11
C LYS A 74 -11.13 -12.59 -5.82
N VAL A 75 -12.10 -11.98 -6.50
CA VAL A 75 -13.51 -12.32 -6.39
C VAL A 75 -13.73 -13.76 -6.84
N LEU A 76 -13.24 -14.14 -8.02
CA LEU A 76 -13.34 -15.51 -8.52
C LEU A 76 -12.75 -16.53 -7.53
N LYS A 77 -11.52 -16.32 -7.06
CA LYS A 77 -10.87 -17.19 -6.06
C LYS A 77 -11.64 -17.27 -4.75
N SER A 78 -12.18 -16.14 -4.30
CA SER A 78 -12.93 -16.07 -3.04
C SER A 78 -14.32 -16.70 -3.13
N ALA A 79 -14.94 -16.66 -4.32
CA ALA A 79 -16.23 -17.25 -4.62
C ALA A 79 -16.15 -18.77 -4.77
N MET A 80 -15.01 -19.30 -5.25
CA MET A 80 -14.78 -20.74 -5.40
C MET A 80 -14.81 -21.52 -4.09
N LYS A 81 -14.44 -20.89 -2.96
CA LYS A 81 -14.32 -21.58 -1.66
C LYS A 81 -15.29 -21.03 -0.63
N SER A 82 -16.01 -21.93 0.03
CA SER A 82 -16.84 -21.59 1.19
C SER A 82 -16.00 -21.14 2.37
N HIS A 83 -16.58 -20.37 3.30
CA HIS A 83 -15.88 -19.99 4.54
C HIS A 83 -15.44 -21.22 5.35
N LYS A 84 -16.29 -22.26 5.40
CA LYS A 84 -15.97 -23.52 6.08
C LYS A 84 -14.73 -24.19 5.50
N GLU A 85 -14.61 -24.21 4.17
CA GLU A 85 -13.46 -24.78 3.47
C GLU A 85 -12.20 -23.95 3.73
N LYS A 86 -12.31 -22.61 3.73
CA LYS A 86 -11.19 -21.73 4.09
C LYS A 86 -10.69 -21.97 5.51
N VAL A 87 -11.61 -22.19 6.46
CA VAL A 87 -11.25 -22.53 7.85
C VAL A 87 -10.60 -23.90 7.93
N ALA A 88 -11.14 -24.91 7.21
CA ALA A 88 -10.55 -26.24 7.18
C ALA A 88 -9.13 -26.24 6.56
N GLU A 89 -8.92 -25.53 5.46
CA GLU A 89 -7.60 -25.35 4.84
C GLU A 89 -6.62 -24.64 5.77
N LEU A 90 -7.08 -23.61 6.48
CA LEU A 90 -6.28 -22.89 7.46
C LEU A 90 -5.86 -23.82 8.60
N ASN A 91 -6.80 -24.57 9.18
CA ASN A 91 -6.52 -25.49 10.28
C ASN A 91 -5.54 -26.58 9.83
N LYS A 92 -5.75 -27.19 8.66
CA LYS A 92 -4.82 -28.15 8.08
C LYS A 92 -3.41 -27.55 7.93
N LYS A 93 -3.31 -26.31 7.42
CA LYS A 93 -2.02 -25.62 7.31
C LYS A 93 -1.38 -25.39 8.68
N LEU A 94 -2.16 -25.03 9.70
CA LEU A 94 -1.63 -24.83 11.05
C LEU A 94 -1.13 -26.14 11.66
N GLU A 95 -1.82 -27.25 11.42
CA GLU A 95 -1.39 -28.60 11.84
C GLU A 95 -0.10 -29.05 11.13
N GLU A 96 0.05 -28.70 9.84
CA GLU A 96 1.26 -29.00 9.05
C GLU A 96 2.45 -28.08 9.37
N MET A 97 2.21 -26.90 9.96
CA MET A 97 3.28 -25.97 10.30
C MET A 97 4.14 -26.52 11.44
N THR A 98 5.45 -26.40 11.29
CA THR A 98 6.41 -26.83 12.31
C THR A 98 6.26 -25.98 13.57
N GLU A 99 6.14 -26.63 14.72
CA GLU A 99 6.10 -25.94 16.02
C GLU A 99 7.41 -25.21 16.32
N HIS A 100 8.54 -25.77 15.86
CA HIS A 100 9.87 -25.21 16.04
C HIS A 100 10.43 -24.69 14.71
N TYR A 101 10.83 -23.42 14.71
CA TYR A 101 11.43 -22.73 13.57
C TYR A 101 12.97 -22.65 13.66
N ASP A 102 13.57 -23.44 14.56
CA ASP A 102 15.01 -23.47 14.79
C ASP A 102 15.52 -24.91 14.76
N ILE A 103 16.79 -25.06 14.39
CA ILE A 103 17.42 -26.37 14.27
C ILE A 103 17.81 -26.82 15.68
N PRO A 104 17.44 -28.05 16.11
CA PRO A 104 17.88 -28.56 17.39
C PRO A 104 19.41 -28.52 17.47
N LYS A 105 19.93 -28.04 18.60
CA LYS A 105 21.37 -27.82 18.77
C LYS A 105 22.13 -29.13 18.63
N VAL A 106 22.86 -29.30 17.53
CA VAL A 106 23.74 -30.44 17.29
C VAL A 106 25.10 -30.13 17.91
N GLY A 107 25.41 -30.78 19.04
CA GLY A 107 26.71 -30.68 19.70
C GLY A 107 27.36 -32.06 19.78
N PRO A 108 28.68 -32.18 19.60
CA PRO A 108 29.41 -33.42 19.87
C PRO A 108 29.45 -33.63 21.38
N GLY A 109 28.52 -34.43 21.89
CA GLY A 109 28.72 -35.25 23.08
C GLY A 109 29.10 -36.64 22.62
#